data_AF-A0A6J3L4Z0-F1
#
_entry.id   AF-A0A6J3L4Z0-F1
#
_cell.length_a   1.000
_cell.length_b   1.000
_cell.length_c   1.000
_cell.angle_alpha   90.00
_cell.angle_beta   90.00
_cell.angle_gamma   90.00
#
_symmetry.space_group_name_H-M   'P 1'
#
loop_
_entity.id
_entity.type
_entity.pdbx_description
1 polymer ?
#
loop_
_entity_poly.entity_id
_entity_poly.type
_entity_poly.pdbx_seq_one_letter_code
_entity_poly.pdbx_strand_id
1 'polypeptide(L)'
;MAGLGNKRYSIIQTCVLLTFLIAVQVTGQVSEENSSEIKCPGPLRYYKALGCTPIYVNPNDNCAEAYDCSHLDNWSRDKCYVNGHEYSVGETLRPEDSNPCDRNCTCTHSNNDANFACAKRKTCDRAEEESCLYRRIHGICCDDPFCDIGKSDAICNVDGKVYRAGQFFNPNSNPELMCVCLDGYTGENIEPFCQEMKHDPCSPMFADDADKVHDKYTPIWFTRANFICPIPFYRYPESSDAIIRKHDSTSSVSEKGNRMCRHGNVMMHIGDELSLDQPSNHMVNHPLVTCVCEVPPVVTCKKVQEQVFHFVSDL
;
A
#
# COMPACT_ATOMS: atom_id res chain seq x y z
N MET A 1 -22.78 -67.12 -35.43
CA MET A 1 -24.25 -67.10 -35.63
C MET A 1 -24.89 -66.67 -34.33
N ALA A 2 -25.76 -65.66 -34.41
CA ALA A 2 -26.49 -65.04 -33.31
C ALA A 2 -27.61 -65.94 -32.75
N GLY A 3 -28.10 -65.58 -31.57
CA GLY A 3 -29.33 -66.13 -30.97
C GLY A 3 -29.41 -65.85 -29.46
N LEU A 4 -29.54 -64.58 -29.04
CA LEU A 4 -30.82 -63.98 -28.59
C LEU A 4 -31.51 -64.75 -27.44
N GLY A 5 -31.07 -64.47 -26.21
CA GLY A 5 -31.79 -64.79 -24.97
C GLY A 5 -32.49 -63.56 -24.42
N ASN A 6 -33.82 -63.51 -24.56
CA ASN A 6 -34.71 -62.54 -23.95
C ASN A 6 -34.69 -62.69 -22.41
N LYS A 7 -34.21 -61.68 -21.68
CA LYS A 7 -34.50 -61.50 -20.24
C LYS A 7 -35.30 -60.23 -20.05
N ARG A 8 -36.53 -60.42 -19.58
CA ARG A 8 -37.46 -59.40 -19.12
C ARG A 8 -36.86 -58.70 -17.90
N TYR A 9 -36.25 -57.54 -18.10
CA TYR A 9 -35.85 -56.68 -17.00
C TYR A 9 -37.04 -55.83 -16.58
N SER A 10 -37.38 -55.94 -15.29
CA SER A 10 -38.48 -55.25 -14.63
C SER A 10 -38.27 -53.73 -14.74
N ILE A 11 -39.32 -53.02 -15.14
CA ILE A 11 -39.39 -51.55 -15.26
C ILE A 11 -38.98 -50.86 -13.95
N ILE A 12 -39.11 -51.55 -12.81
CA ILE A 12 -38.72 -51.09 -11.47
C ILE A 12 -37.19 -50.96 -11.35
N GLN A 13 -36.42 -51.76 -12.07
CA GLN A 13 -34.95 -51.74 -12.05
C GLN A 13 -34.38 -50.59 -12.92
N THR A 14 -35.15 -50.10 -13.89
CA THR A 14 -34.80 -48.93 -14.71
C THR A 14 -35.07 -47.61 -13.99
N CYS A 15 -36.08 -47.56 -13.11
CA CYS A 15 -36.38 -46.36 -12.32
C CYS A 15 -35.36 -46.08 -11.20
N VAL A 16 -34.79 -47.12 -10.58
CA VAL A 16 -33.77 -46.94 -9.51
C VAL A 16 -32.42 -46.48 -10.07
N LEU A 17 -32.08 -46.87 -11.31
CA LEU A 17 -30.87 -46.39 -12.00
C LEU A 17 -31.00 -44.96 -12.52
N LEU A 18 -32.21 -44.52 -12.89
CA LEU A 18 -32.47 -43.13 -13.30
C LEU A 18 -32.48 -42.15 -12.10
N THR A 19 -32.89 -42.59 -10.91
CA THR A 19 -32.77 -41.76 -9.69
C THR A 19 -31.34 -41.70 -9.15
N PHE A 20 -30.50 -42.70 -9.41
CA PHE A 20 -29.07 -42.67 -9.05
C PHE A 20 -28.19 -41.91 -10.07
N LEU A 21 -28.63 -41.75 -11.32
CA LEU A 21 -27.93 -40.93 -12.32
C LEU A 21 -28.26 -39.43 -12.24
N ILE A 22 -29.28 -39.04 -11.47
CA ILE A 22 -29.56 -37.62 -11.15
C ILE A 22 -28.88 -37.21 -9.82
N ALA A 23 -28.28 -38.14 -9.07
CA ALA A 23 -27.61 -37.87 -7.81
C ALA A 23 -26.08 -37.63 -7.90
N VAL A 24 -25.48 -37.60 -9.11
CA VAL A 24 -24.01 -37.45 -9.28
C VAL A 24 -23.62 -36.42 -10.36
N GLN A 25 -24.49 -35.44 -10.66
CA GLN A 25 -24.09 -34.27 -11.48
C GLN A 25 -24.57 -32.94 -10.89
N VAL A 26 -24.40 -32.78 -9.57
CA VAL A 26 -24.10 -31.46 -9.01
C VAL A 26 -22.59 -31.41 -8.75
N THR A 27 -21.81 -31.49 -9.83
CA THR A 27 -20.59 -30.67 -9.91
C THR A 27 -21.08 -29.24 -10.12
N GLY A 28 -21.64 -28.68 -9.04
CA GLY A 28 -21.72 -27.25 -8.88
C GLY A 28 -20.29 -26.76 -9.03
N GLN A 29 -20.09 -25.99 -10.09
CA GLN A 29 -18.83 -25.39 -10.47
C GLN A 29 -18.08 -24.99 -9.21
N VAL A 30 -16.86 -25.53 -9.04
CA VAL A 30 -15.85 -24.81 -8.28
C VAL A 30 -15.72 -23.50 -9.04
N SER A 31 -16.49 -22.51 -8.63
CA SER A 31 -16.18 -21.13 -8.93
C SER A 31 -14.80 -20.95 -8.33
N GLU A 32 -13.80 -20.92 -9.20
CA GLU A 32 -12.64 -20.06 -9.05
C GLU A 32 -13.14 -18.62 -8.91
N GLU A 33 -13.88 -18.33 -7.83
CA GLU A 33 -13.92 -16.99 -7.30
C GLU A 33 -12.60 -16.86 -6.58
N ASN A 34 -11.63 -16.40 -7.38
CA ASN A 34 -10.59 -15.48 -6.98
C ASN A 34 -10.71 -15.13 -5.50
N SER A 35 -9.73 -15.53 -4.71
CA SER A 35 -9.35 -14.79 -3.51
C SER A 35 -9.03 -13.36 -3.98
N SER A 36 -10.07 -12.56 -4.21
CA SER A 36 -10.01 -11.13 -4.38
C SER A 36 -9.65 -10.62 -3.01
N GLU A 37 -8.35 -10.65 -2.72
CA GLU A 37 -7.73 -9.86 -1.68
C GLU A 37 -8.45 -8.52 -1.64
N ILE A 38 -9.17 -8.26 -0.55
CA ILE A 38 -10.07 -7.10 -0.47
C ILE A 38 -9.18 -5.85 -0.50
N LYS A 39 -9.13 -5.20 -1.66
CA LYS A 39 -8.38 -3.96 -1.87
C LYS A 39 -9.25 -2.79 -1.46
N CYS A 40 -9.02 -2.30 -0.24
CA CYS A 40 -9.66 -1.10 0.23
C CYS A 40 -9.10 0.15 -0.49
N PRO A 41 -9.95 1.12 -0.86
CA PRO A 41 -9.52 2.34 -1.55
C PRO A 41 -8.80 3.31 -0.60
N GLY A 42 -8.18 4.35 -1.15
CA GLY A 42 -7.54 5.42 -0.40
C GLY A 42 -6.08 5.16 0.00
N PRO A 43 -5.46 6.12 0.70
CA PRO A 43 -4.05 6.08 1.05
C PRO A 43 -3.86 5.41 2.43
N LEU A 44 -4.34 4.17 2.57
CA LEU A 44 -4.46 3.49 3.86
C LEU A 44 -3.15 3.41 4.63
N ARG A 45 -2.05 3.17 3.93
CA ARG A 45 -0.71 3.13 4.52
C ARG A 45 -0.31 4.47 5.13
N TYR A 46 -0.66 5.58 4.48
CA TYR A 46 -0.38 6.92 4.98
C TYR A 46 -1.16 7.20 6.28
N TYR A 47 -2.44 6.84 6.33
CA TYR A 47 -3.24 6.96 7.56
C TYR A 47 -2.70 6.12 8.70
N LYS A 48 -2.32 4.87 8.41
CA LYS A 48 -1.69 3.98 9.39
C LYS A 48 -0.38 4.58 9.92
N ALA A 49 0.48 5.09 9.03
CA ALA A 49 1.76 5.68 9.39
C ALA A 49 1.63 6.92 10.30
N LEU A 50 0.52 7.66 10.18
CA LEU A 50 0.19 8.82 11.01
C LEU A 50 -0.62 8.47 12.26
N GLY A 51 -0.95 7.19 12.47
CA GLY A 51 -1.77 6.75 13.61
C GLY A 51 -3.23 7.20 13.54
N CYS A 52 -3.77 7.46 12.34
CA CYS A 52 -5.18 7.78 12.19
C CYS A 52 -6.06 6.56 12.46
N THR A 53 -7.22 6.78 13.06
CA THR A 53 -8.15 5.71 13.45
C THR A 53 -9.19 5.46 12.36
N PRO A 54 -9.39 4.21 11.89
CA PRO A 54 -10.39 3.92 10.86
C PRO A 54 -11.83 4.12 11.40
N ILE A 55 -12.70 4.63 10.54
CA ILE A 55 -14.13 4.84 10.79
C ILE A 55 -14.92 3.97 9.81
N TYR A 56 -15.66 3.00 10.32
CA TYR A 56 -16.48 2.09 9.54
C TYR A 56 -17.96 2.51 9.55
N VAL A 57 -18.69 2.21 8.47
CA VAL A 57 -20.16 2.39 8.46
C VAL A 57 -20.80 1.30 9.32
N ASN A 58 -20.37 0.06 9.12
CA ASN A 58 -20.77 -1.09 9.93
C ASN A 58 -19.52 -1.79 10.50
N PRO A 59 -19.59 -2.35 11.72
CA PRO A 59 -18.46 -3.06 12.33
C PRO A 59 -17.90 -4.24 11.53
N ASN A 60 -18.71 -4.81 10.62
CA ASN A 60 -18.34 -5.96 9.79
C ASN A 60 -17.86 -5.54 8.38
N ASP A 61 -17.77 -4.24 8.10
CA ASP A 61 -17.27 -3.77 6.81
C ASP A 61 -15.78 -4.06 6.70
N ASN A 62 -15.37 -4.56 5.53
CA ASN A 62 -13.96 -4.90 5.30
C ASN A 62 -13.08 -3.66 5.14
N CYS A 63 -13.66 -2.51 4.78
CA CYS A 63 -12.95 -1.26 4.52
C CYS A 63 -13.55 -0.12 5.32
N ALA A 64 -12.69 0.73 5.87
CA ALA A 64 -13.12 1.97 6.49
C ALA A 64 -13.67 2.94 5.44
N GLU A 65 -14.70 3.70 5.81
CA GLU A 65 -15.27 4.74 4.95
C GLU A 65 -14.51 6.07 5.09
N ALA A 66 -13.88 6.29 6.24
CA ALA A 66 -13.04 7.46 6.52
C ALA A 66 -12.02 7.13 7.63
N TYR A 67 -11.11 8.06 7.90
CA TYR A 67 -10.20 7.99 9.03
C TYR A 67 -10.31 9.26 9.90
N ASP A 68 -10.20 9.09 11.21
CA ASP A 68 -10.00 10.18 12.16
C ASP A 68 -8.50 10.46 12.30
N CYS A 69 -8.08 11.60 11.77
CA CYS A 69 -6.73 12.14 11.90
C CYS A 69 -6.71 13.45 12.72
N SER A 70 -7.75 13.73 13.51
CA SER A 70 -7.87 15.01 14.25
C SER A 70 -6.80 15.20 15.32
N HIS A 71 -6.18 14.12 15.80
CA HIS A 71 -5.06 14.19 16.74
C HIS A 71 -3.84 14.92 16.17
N LEU A 72 -3.67 14.92 14.84
CA LEU A 72 -2.59 15.62 14.15
C LEU A 72 -2.68 17.14 14.32
N ASP A 73 -3.89 17.70 14.52
CA ASP A 73 -4.08 19.14 14.74
C ASP A 73 -3.51 19.60 16.09
N ASN A 74 -3.29 18.67 17.02
CA ASN A 74 -2.69 18.94 18.33
C ASN A 74 -1.17 18.71 18.35
N TRP A 75 -0.58 18.22 17.26
CA TRP A 75 0.85 18.04 17.17
C TRP A 75 1.55 19.40 17.08
N SER A 76 2.36 19.69 18.09
CA SER A 76 3.30 20.80 18.06
C SER A 76 4.29 20.62 16.92
N ARG A 77 4.47 21.68 16.11
CA ARG A 77 5.51 21.74 15.06
C ARG A 77 6.92 21.60 15.62
N ASP A 78 7.16 21.94 16.88
CA ASP A 78 8.48 21.84 17.51
C ASP A 78 8.79 20.45 18.13
N LYS A 79 8.01 19.41 17.79
CA LYS A 79 8.20 18.06 18.34
C LYS A 79 8.02 16.95 17.32
N CYS A 80 8.69 15.82 17.54
CA CYS A 80 8.55 14.63 16.70
C CYS A 80 7.59 13.62 17.35
N TYR A 81 6.87 12.86 16.52
CA TYR A 81 5.88 11.89 16.96
C TYR A 81 6.05 10.54 16.28
N VAL A 82 5.97 9.46 17.05
CA VAL A 82 5.92 8.08 16.56
C VAL A 82 5.25 7.21 17.61
N ASN A 83 4.41 6.26 17.21
CA ASN A 83 3.73 5.30 18.11
C ASN A 83 3.01 5.92 19.32
N GLY A 84 2.54 7.16 19.20
CA GLY A 84 1.90 7.91 20.30
C GLY A 84 2.87 8.53 21.31
N HIS A 85 4.18 8.35 21.14
CA HIS A 85 5.22 9.03 21.89
C HIS A 85 5.58 10.37 21.26
N GLU A 86 5.98 11.31 22.13
CA GLU A 86 6.39 12.66 21.79
C GLU A 86 7.87 12.85 22.14
N TYR A 87 8.59 13.59 21.29
CA TYR A 87 10.02 13.86 21.40
C TYR A 87 10.30 15.35 21.20
N SER A 88 11.06 15.93 22.10
CA SER A 88 11.63 17.26 21.99
C SER A 88 12.82 17.26 21.02
N VAL A 89 13.07 18.40 20.38
CA VAL A 89 14.26 18.59 19.54
C VAL A 89 15.53 18.25 20.33
N GLY A 90 16.36 17.39 19.75
CA GLY A 90 17.59 16.86 20.35
C GLY A 90 17.42 15.49 21.03
N GLU A 91 16.19 15.01 21.26
CA GLU A 91 15.97 13.68 21.83
C GLU A 91 16.22 12.58 20.79
N THR A 92 16.92 11.53 21.21
CA THR A 92 17.14 10.33 20.40
C THR A 92 15.90 9.44 20.38
N LEU A 93 15.61 8.84 19.24
CA LEU A 93 14.54 7.85 19.10
C LEU A 93 14.75 6.71 20.10
N ARG A 94 13.68 6.34 20.80
CA ARG A 94 13.75 5.29 21.82
C ARG A 94 13.83 3.91 21.14
N PRO A 95 14.56 2.93 21.72
CA PRO A 95 14.67 1.60 21.12
C PRO A 95 13.34 0.90 20.85
N GLU A 96 12.33 1.12 21.69
CA GLU A 96 10.99 0.54 21.53
C GLU A 96 10.22 1.08 20.31
N ASP A 97 10.59 2.27 19.83
CA ASP A 97 9.98 2.94 18.66
C ASP A 97 10.86 2.84 17.41
N SER A 98 12.04 2.23 17.53
CA SER A 98 13.03 2.12 16.47
C SER A 98 12.78 0.89 15.62
N ASN A 99 12.61 1.08 14.31
CA ASN A 99 12.81 0.02 13.34
C ASN A 99 14.29 -0.39 13.28
N PRO A 100 14.62 -1.59 12.77
CA PRO A 100 16.00 -2.03 12.57
C PRO A 100 16.86 -1.06 11.72
N CYS A 101 16.22 -0.27 10.86
CA CYS A 101 16.89 0.66 9.94
C CYS A 101 17.08 2.08 10.51
N ASP A 102 16.50 2.38 11.67
CA ASP A 102 16.47 3.70 12.29
C ASP A 102 17.77 4.01 13.05
N ARG A 103 18.86 4.13 12.30
CA ARG A 103 20.18 4.31 12.89
C ARG A 103 20.35 5.74 13.38
N ASN A 104 20.68 5.91 14.67
CA ASN A 104 21.00 7.19 15.29
C ASN A 104 19.95 8.28 15.01
N CYS A 105 18.66 7.91 14.96
CA CYS A 105 17.59 8.86 14.72
C CYS A 105 17.46 9.82 15.89
N THR A 106 17.39 11.10 15.58
CA THR A 106 17.23 12.17 16.56
C THR A 106 16.12 13.09 16.08
N CYS A 107 15.28 13.56 16.99
CA CYS A 107 14.31 14.59 16.68
C CYS A 107 15.06 15.89 16.36
N THR A 108 14.93 16.37 15.14
CA THR A 108 15.57 17.61 14.68
C THR A 108 14.51 18.60 14.27
N HIS A 109 14.88 19.86 14.09
CA HIS A 109 13.97 20.89 13.61
C HIS A 109 14.51 21.47 12.30
N SER A 110 13.78 21.25 11.22
CA SER A 110 14.15 21.68 9.86
C SER A 110 12.92 22.21 9.13
N ASN A 111 13.08 23.19 8.23
CA ASN A 111 11.97 23.75 7.44
C ASN A 111 10.73 24.22 8.24
N ASN A 112 10.92 24.68 9.49
CA ASN A 112 9.88 25.13 10.44
C ASN A 112 9.08 24.04 11.16
N ASP A 113 9.45 22.77 10.99
CA ASP A 113 8.81 21.65 11.67
C ASP A 113 9.85 20.64 12.18
N ALA A 114 9.48 19.91 13.22
CA ALA A 114 10.32 18.90 13.81
C ALA A 114 10.05 17.54 13.16
N ASN A 115 11.13 16.86 12.78
CA ASN A 115 11.09 15.55 12.16
C ASN A 115 12.27 14.69 12.64
N PHE A 116 12.11 13.37 12.59
CA PHE A 116 13.20 12.46 12.88
C PHE A 116 14.22 12.49 11.75
N ALA A 117 15.42 12.97 12.05
CA ALA A 117 16.57 12.82 11.17
C ALA A 117 17.34 11.57 11.58
N CYS A 118 17.26 10.55 10.72
CA CYS A 118 17.99 9.31 10.87
C CYS A 118 19.29 9.33 10.07
N ALA A 119 20.32 8.67 10.57
CA ALA A 119 21.54 8.44 9.81
C ALA A 119 21.22 7.51 8.64
N LYS A 120 20.91 8.11 7.48
CA LYS A 120 20.75 7.38 6.24
C LYS A 120 22.03 6.62 5.95
N ARG A 121 21.91 5.34 5.62
CA ARG A 121 22.99 4.62 4.93
C ARG A 121 23.07 5.18 3.51
N LYS A 122 23.77 6.31 3.33
CA LYS A 122 24.05 6.92 2.01
C LYS A 122 24.66 5.92 1.02
N THR A 123 25.26 4.85 1.55
CA THR A 123 25.87 3.74 0.83
C THR A 123 25.80 2.48 1.68
N CYS A 124 25.18 1.42 1.16
CA CYS A 124 25.62 0.04 1.43
C CYS A 124 26.86 -0.33 0.56
N ASP A 125 27.38 0.64 -0.21
CA ASP A 125 28.50 0.53 -1.15
C ASP A 125 29.72 1.40 -0.75
N ARG A 126 30.83 0.78 -0.33
CA ARG A 126 32.22 1.21 -0.66
C ARG A 126 33.33 0.34 -0.08
N ALA A 127 33.04 -0.91 0.24
CA ALA A 127 34.02 -2.00 0.16
C ALA A 127 33.29 -3.15 -0.50
N GLU A 128 33.72 -3.56 -1.70
CA GLU A 128 33.06 -4.61 -2.51
C GLU A 128 32.88 -5.95 -1.75
N GLU A 129 33.54 -6.14 -0.61
CA GLU A 129 33.58 -7.41 0.12
C GLU A 129 32.92 -7.44 1.51
N GLU A 130 32.42 -6.33 2.09
CA GLU A 130 31.53 -6.44 3.28
C GLU A 130 30.06 -6.75 2.90
N SER A 131 29.88 -7.04 1.61
CA SER A 131 29.25 -8.24 1.06
C SER A 131 27.80 -8.12 0.65
N CYS A 132 27.49 -8.58 -0.56
CA CYS A 132 26.13 -8.84 -0.97
C CYS A 132 25.31 -9.73 -0.06
N LEU A 133 25.95 -10.60 0.73
CA LEU A 133 25.28 -11.35 1.77
C LEU A 133 24.71 -10.41 2.84
N TYR A 134 25.44 -9.35 3.21
CA TYR A 134 24.96 -8.31 4.10
C TYR A 134 23.78 -7.53 3.49
N ARG A 135 23.87 -7.16 2.21
CA ARG A 135 22.74 -6.52 1.49
C ARG A 135 21.54 -7.46 1.30
N ARG A 136 21.77 -8.76 1.15
CA ARG A 136 20.73 -9.81 1.16
C ARG A 136 20.09 -9.88 2.55
N ILE A 137 20.87 -9.96 3.62
CA ILE A 137 20.37 -10.11 4.99
C ILE A 137 19.72 -8.82 5.54
N HIS A 138 20.22 -7.65 5.15
CA HIS A 138 19.84 -6.34 5.70
C HIS A 138 19.25 -5.39 4.65
N GLY A 139 18.84 -5.91 3.49
CA GLY A 139 18.38 -5.11 2.35
C GLY A 139 17.21 -4.19 2.67
N ILE A 140 16.38 -4.55 3.65
CA ILE A 140 15.28 -3.71 4.16
C ILE A 140 15.79 -2.30 4.58
N CYS A 141 17.07 -2.19 4.98
CA CYS A 141 17.69 -0.95 5.44
C CYS A 141 18.60 -0.25 4.42
N CYS A 142 18.59 -0.63 3.15
CA CYS A 142 19.42 -0.03 2.09
C CYS A 142 18.54 0.71 1.06
N ASP A 143 18.99 1.90 0.62
CA ASP A 143 18.35 2.66 -0.47
C ASP A 143 18.37 1.88 -1.81
N ASP A 144 19.40 1.04 -1.98
CA ASP A 144 19.52 0.03 -3.03
C ASP A 144 19.86 -1.31 -2.35
N PRO A 145 18.87 -2.18 -2.08
CA PRO A 145 19.12 -3.48 -1.47
C PRO A 145 19.87 -4.42 -2.42
N PHE A 146 19.99 -4.04 -3.70
CA PHE A 146 20.57 -4.90 -4.70
C PHE A 146 22.08 -4.75 -4.74
N CYS A 147 22.68 -5.84 -5.17
CA CYS A 147 24.05 -5.85 -5.62
C CYS A 147 24.09 -6.69 -6.88
N ASP A 148 24.90 -6.26 -7.84
CA ASP A 148 25.00 -6.92 -9.14
C ASP A 148 25.92 -8.15 -9.03
N ILE A 149 25.55 -9.13 -8.20
CA ILE A 149 26.04 -10.50 -8.36
C ILE A 149 25.02 -11.16 -9.26
N GLY A 150 25.44 -11.49 -10.49
CA GLY A 150 24.64 -12.09 -11.55
C GLY A 150 23.22 -12.49 -11.16
N LYS A 151 22.24 -11.62 -11.53
CA LYS A 151 20.79 -11.83 -11.48
C LYS A 151 20.35 -13.01 -10.60
N SER A 152 20.14 -12.77 -9.30
CA SER A 152 19.45 -13.76 -8.45
C SER A 152 18.11 -14.12 -9.11
N ASP A 153 17.89 -15.43 -9.28
CA ASP A 153 16.65 -15.99 -9.80
C ASP A 153 15.71 -16.41 -8.66
N ALA A 154 15.82 -15.78 -7.48
CA ALA A 154 14.93 -16.07 -6.36
C ALA A 154 13.47 -15.86 -6.74
N ILE A 155 12.66 -16.87 -6.43
CA ILE A 155 11.21 -16.85 -6.59
C ILE A 155 10.61 -17.26 -5.24
N CYS A 156 9.86 -16.35 -4.63
CA CYS A 156 9.17 -16.57 -3.36
C CYS A 156 7.68 -16.67 -3.63
N ASN A 157 7.06 -17.78 -3.21
CA ASN A 157 5.62 -17.99 -3.29
C ASN A 157 5.02 -17.73 -1.91
N VAL A 158 4.27 -16.63 -1.77
CA VAL A 158 3.69 -16.20 -0.49
C VAL A 158 2.23 -15.86 -0.73
N ASP A 159 1.33 -16.48 0.04
CA ASP A 159 -0.11 -16.24 -0.06
C ASP A 159 -0.68 -16.37 -1.48
N GLY A 160 -0.16 -17.33 -2.25
CA GLY A 160 -0.55 -17.56 -3.65
C GLY A 160 -0.01 -16.53 -4.65
N LYS A 161 0.86 -15.60 -4.22
CA LYS A 161 1.53 -14.61 -5.06
C LYS A 161 3.00 -14.96 -5.27
N VAL A 162 3.50 -14.65 -6.46
CA VAL A 162 4.88 -14.88 -6.86
C VAL A 162 5.66 -13.57 -6.77
N TYR A 163 6.71 -13.56 -5.95
CA TYR A 163 7.63 -12.45 -5.79
C TYR A 163 8.99 -12.83 -6.39
N ARG A 164 9.60 -11.90 -7.13
CA ARG A 164 10.95 -12.01 -7.68
C ARG A 164 11.98 -11.49 -6.68
N ALA A 165 13.24 -11.86 -6.88
CA ALA A 165 14.38 -11.37 -6.11
C ALA A 165 14.30 -9.85 -5.84
N GLY A 166 14.41 -9.51 -4.55
CA GLY A 166 14.34 -8.17 -3.95
C GLY A 166 12.99 -7.47 -3.99
N GLN A 167 11.92 -8.11 -4.47
CA GLN A 167 10.59 -7.57 -4.27
C GLN A 167 10.18 -7.68 -2.81
N PHE A 168 9.65 -6.58 -2.27
CA PHE A 168 9.10 -6.54 -0.93
C PHE A 168 7.68 -7.10 -0.89
N PHE A 169 7.32 -7.71 0.24
CA PHE A 169 5.97 -8.21 0.50
C PHE A 169 5.62 -8.12 1.99
N ASN A 170 4.32 -8.08 2.28
CA ASN A 170 3.76 -8.22 3.61
C ASN A 170 2.90 -9.49 3.61
N PRO A 171 3.21 -10.51 4.41
CA PRO A 171 2.41 -11.72 4.49
C PRO A 171 1.02 -11.45 5.06
N ASN A 172 0.00 -12.13 4.54
CA ASN A 172 -1.37 -12.07 5.08
C ASN A 172 -1.44 -12.56 6.53
N SER A 173 -0.57 -13.50 6.90
CA SER A 173 -0.49 -14.04 8.26
C SER A 173 -0.03 -13.01 9.30
N ASN A 174 0.78 -12.04 8.88
CA ASN A 174 1.22 -10.93 9.73
C ASN A 174 1.57 -9.71 8.84
N PRO A 175 0.60 -8.80 8.62
CA PRO A 175 0.80 -7.61 7.80
C PRO A 175 1.83 -6.60 8.35
N GLU A 176 2.25 -6.73 9.61
CA GLU A 176 3.28 -5.89 10.24
C GLU A 176 4.71 -6.35 9.91
N LEU A 177 4.86 -7.56 9.36
CA LEU A 177 6.15 -8.02 8.84
C LEU A 177 6.42 -7.36 7.49
N MET A 178 7.58 -6.75 7.39
CA MET A 178 8.16 -6.35 6.11
C MET A 178 9.12 -7.43 5.66
N CYS A 179 8.83 -8.04 4.53
CA CYS A 179 9.65 -9.09 3.96
C CYS A 179 10.23 -8.69 2.61
N VAL A 180 11.33 -9.33 2.24
CA VAL A 180 11.98 -9.20 0.93
C VAL A 180 12.24 -10.59 0.37
N CYS A 181 11.92 -10.79 -0.91
CA CYS A 181 12.18 -12.06 -1.57
C CYS A 181 13.67 -12.22 -1.87
N LEU A 182 14.32 -13.22 -1.30
CA LEU A 182 15.76 -13.46 -1.45
C LEU A 182 16.04 -14.95 -1.65
N ASP A 183 17.23 -15.26 -2.15
CA ASP A 183 17.71 -16.64 -2.24
C ASP A 183 17.64 -17.34 -0.87
N GLY A 184 17.10 -18.55 -0.84
CA GLY A 184 16.98 -19.36 0.38
C GLY A 184 15.68 -19.19 1.15
N TYR A 185 14.74 -18.35 0.70
CA TYR A 185 13.41 -18.27 1.29
C TYR A 185 12.66 -19.60 1.11
N THR A 186 12.28 -20.23 2.22
CA THR A 186 11.62 -21.55 2.26
C THR A 186 10.11 -21.49 2.43
N GLY A 187 9.52 -20.29 2.49
CA GLY A 187 8.11 -20.07 2.87
C GLY A 187 7.92 -19.65 4.32
N GLU A 188 8.99 -19.56 5.10
CA GLU A 188 8.95 -19.12 6.50
C GLU A 188 9.22 -17.62 6.62
N ASN A 189 8.31 -16.89 7.25
CA ASN A 189 8.39 -15.43 7.42
C ASN A 189 9.24 -15.05 8.64
N ILE A 190 10.53 -15.40 8.57
CA ILE A 190 11.51 -15.19 9.65
C ILE A 190 12.73 -14.40 9.15
N GLU A 191 13.57 -13.94 10.08
CA GLU A 191 14.87 -13.36 9.72
C GLU A 191 15.71 -14.36 8.91
N PRO A 192 16.48 -13.89 7.90
CA PRO A 192 16.69 -12.49 7.53
C PRO A 192 15.67 -11.96 6.49
N PHE A 193 14.73 -12.78 6.05
CA PHE A 193 13.80 -12.46 4.97
C PHE A 193 12.72 -11.48 5.40
N CYS A 194 12.31 -11.55 6.66
CA CYS A 194 11.24 -10.76 7.24
C CYS A 194 11.70 -10.11 8.53
N GLN A 195 11.27 -8.86 8.74
CA GLN A 195 11.49 -8.11 9.98
C GLN A 195 10.19 -7.45 10.42
N GLU A 196 9.96 -7.43 11.73
CA GLU A 196 8.85 -6.68 12.31
C GLU A 196 9.20 -5.19 12.33
N MET A 197 8.29 -4.37 11.80
CA MET A 197 8.45 -2.92 11.82
C MET A 197 7.66 -2.35 13.01
N LYS A 198 8.34 -1.58 13.86
CA LYS A 198 7.76 -0.83 14.98
C LYS A 198 7.00 0.42 14.53
N HIS A 199 7.28 0.93 13.34
CA HIS A 199 6.45 1.92 12.68
C HIS A 199 6.54 1.75 11.16
N ASP A 200 5.63 2.39 10.41
CA ASP A 200 5.71 2.35 8.95
C ASP A 200 7.00 3.04 8.46
N PRO A 201 7.88 2.37 7.69
CA PRO A 201 9.13 2.97 7.20
C PRO A 201 8.91 4.09 6.18
N CYS A 202 7.69 4.27 5.70
CA CYS A 202 7.30 5.35 4.79
C CYS A 202 6.54 6.46 5.51
N SER A 203 6.62 6.50 6.85
CA SER A 203 6.03 7.57 7.62
C SER A 203 6.66 8.92 7.24
N PRO A 204 5.85 9.95 6.93
CA PRO A 204 6.37 11.29 6.63
C PRO A 204 7.09 11.93 7.83
N MET A 205 6.88 11.41 9.06
CA MET A 205 7.57 11.89 10.27
C MET A 205 9.06 11.53 10.33
N PHE A 206 9.49 10.58 9.48
CA PHE A 206 10.89 10.13 9.35
C PHE A 206 11.53 10.61 8.03
N ALA A 207 10.84 11.52 7.33
CA ALA A 207 11.30 12.18 6.11
C ALA A 207 11.31 13.70 6.31
N ASP A 208 11.83 14.44 5.33
CA ASP A 208 11.83 15.91 5.32
C ASP A 208 10.43 16.49 4.94
N ASP A 209 9.37 15.72 5.19
CA ASP A 209 7.99 15.98 4.74
C ASP A 209 7.00 16.21 5.90
N ALA A 210 7.48 16.32 7.14
CA ALA A 210 6.63 16.51 8.31
C ALA A 210 5.82 17.82 8.22
N ASP A 211 6.43 18.88 7.67
CA ASP A 211 5.77 20.16 7.39
C ASP A 211 4.55 19.98 6.47
N LYS A 212 4.65 19.08 5.48
CA LYS A 212 3.58 18.78 4.52
C LYS A 212 2.37 18.12 5.19
N VAL A 213 2.60 17.37 6.26
CA VAL A 213 1.53 16.78 7.07
C VAL A 213 0.80 17.86 7.86
N HIS A 214 1.54 18.73 8.55
CA HIS A 214 0.95 19.85 9.30
C HIS A 214 0.17 20.80 8.40
N ASP A 215 0.69 21.08 7.21
CA ASP A 215 0.06 21.97 6.24
C ASP A 215 -1.05 21.30 5.42
N LYS A 216 -1.32 20.01 5.65
CA LYS A 216 -2.38 19.23 4.99
C LYS A 216 -2.22 19.23 3.46
N TYR A 217 -0.99 19.11 2.99
CA TYR A 217 -0.71 18.97 1.57
C TYR A 217 -1.10 17.58 1.10
N THR A 218 -1.42 17.47 -0.19
CA THR A 218 -1.84 16.19 -0.76
C THR A 218 -0.61 15.43 -1.24
N PRO A 219 -0.32 14.24 -0.67
CA PRO A 219 0.74 13.40 -1.19
C PRO A 219 0.36 12.87 -2.58
N ILE A 220 1.35 12.70 -3.42
CA ILE A 220 1.25 12.04 -4.72
C ILE A 220 2.08 10.77 -4.62
N TRP A 221 1.41 9.63 -4.66
CA TRP A 221 2.04 8.34 -4.48
C TRP A 221 2.62 7.85 -5.79
N PHE A 222 3.96 7.80 -5.86
CA PHE A 222 4.69 7.25 -6.98
C PHE A 222 5.44 5.98 -6.57
N THR A 223 4.94 4.82 -7.01
CA THR A 223 5.56 3.52 -6.71
C THR A 223 6.55 3.14 -7.81
N ARG A 224 7.80 2.89 -7.43
CA ARG A 224 8.80 2.21 -8.27
C ARG A 224 8.88 0.74 -7.88
N ALA A 225 9.12 -0.13 -8.85
CA ALA A 225 9.43 -1.52 -8.56
C ALA A 225 10.64 -1.60 -7.62
N ASN A 226 10.58 -2.49 -6.63
CA ASN A 226 11.62 -2.74 -5.63
C ASN A 226 11.90 -1.62 -4.62
N PHE A 227 11.10 -0.55 -4.59
CA PHE A 227 11.13 0.43 -3.50
C PHE A 227 10.09 0.07 -2.45
N ILE A 228 10.49 0.09 -1.18
CA ILE A 228 9.58 -0.12 -0.03
C ILE A 228 8.55 1.00 0.06
N CYS A 229 9.00 2.23 -0.19
CA CYS A 229 8.21 3.44 -0.06
C CYS A 229 7.88 4.04 -1.40
N PRO A 230 6.61 4.44 -1.62
CA PRO A 230 6.30 5.39 -2.67
C PRO A 230 7.18 6.63 -2.51
N ILE A 231 7.73 7.15 -3.60
CA ILE A 231 8.47 8.41 -3.57
C ILE A 231 7.44 9.51 -3.34
N PRO A 232 7.53 10.25 -2.22
CA PRO A 232 6.55 11.27 -1.91
C PRO A 232 6.83 12.50 -2.79
N PHE A 233 5.83 12.89 -3.58
CA PHE A 233 5.72 14.26 -4.05
C PHE A 233 4.51 14.88 -3.38
N TYR A 234 4.51 16.19 -3.18
CA TYR A 234 3.35 16.86 -2.60
C TYR A 234 2.80 17.86 -3.58
N ARG A 235 1.48 17.82 -3.75
CA ARG A 235 0.75 18.92 -4.35
C ARG A 235 0.52 19.98 -3.28
N TYR A 236 1.01 21.18 -3.57
CA TYR A 236 0.79 22.36 -2.76
C TYR A 236 -0.60 22.90 -3.10
N PRO A 237 -1.40 23.30 -2.10
CA PRO A 237 -2.63 24.01 -2.37
C PRO A 237 -2.36 25.35 -3.04
N GLU A 238 -3.05 25.63 -4.14
CA GLU A 238 -3.03 26.91 -4.84
C GLU A 238 -4.42 27.54 -4.88
N SER A 239 -4.48 28.86 -5.02
CA SER A 239 -5.75 29.58 -5.17
C SER A 239 -6.53 29.21 -6.45
N SER A 240 -5.85 28.59 -7.41
CA SER A 240 -6.41 28.12 -8.67
C SER A 240 -6.97 26.69 -8.60
N ASP A 241 -6.82 25.99 -7.45
CA ASP A 241 -7.37 24.64 -7.29
C ASP A 241 -8.88 24.62 -7.50
N ALA A 242 -9.33 23.71 -8.35
CA ALA A 242 -10.73 23.55 -8.71
C ALA A 242 -11.18 22.09 -8.57
N ILE A 243 -12.46 21.90 -8.23
CA ILE A 243 -13.08 20.58 -8.11
C ILE A 243 -13.82 20.23 -9.39
N ILE A 244 -13.54 19.05 -9.94
CA ILE A 244 -14.35 18.39 -10.95
C ILE A 244 -15.33 17.47 -10.23
N ARG A 245 -16.60 17.89 -10.16
CA ARG A 245 -17.66 17.10 -9.49
C ARG A 245 -18.06 15.91 -10.36
N LYS A 246 -18.11 14.72 -9.78
CA LYS A 246 -18.51 13.47 -10.46
C LYS A 246 -19.92 12.99 -10.09
N HIS A 247 -20.60 13.72 -9.21
CA HIS A 247 -21.98 13.44 -8.81
C HIS A 247 -22.96 14.33 -9.56
N ASP A 248 -24.09 13.76 -10.01
CA ASP A 248 -25.22 14.54 -10.51
C ASP A 248 -25.75 15.44 -9.41
N SER A 249 -26.02 16.71 -9.73
CA SER A 249 -26.51 17.74 -8.79
C SER A 249 -27.85 17.40 -8.12
N THR A 250 -28.49 16.30 -8.52
CA THR A 250 -29.77 15.77 -8.03
C THR A 250 -29.63 14.56 -7.11
N SER A 251 -28.42 14.01 -6.95
CA SER A 251 -28.19 12.97 -5.95
C SER A 251 -28.04 13.69 -4.62
N SER A 252 -29.04 13.56 -3.74
CA SER A 252 -28.91 13.98 -2.34
C SER A 252 -27.66 13.32 -1.79
N VAL A 253 -26.57 14.10 -1.68
CA VAL A 253 -25.38 13.75 -0.91
C VAL A 253 -25.95 13.26 0.41
N SER A 254 -25.87 11.95 0.64
CA SER A 254 -26.48 11.38 1.83
C SER A 254 -25.93 12.19 3.00
N GLU A 255 -26.81 12.75 3.84
CA GLU A 255 -26.48 13.42 5.09
C GLU A 255 -25.80 12.47 6.12
N LYS A 256 -25.10 11.44 5.64
CA LYS A 256 -24.18 10.61 6.41
C LYS A 256 -22.87 11.39 6.58
N GLY A 257 -22.98 12.44 7.39
CA GLY A 257 -21.95 13.14 8.14
C GLY A 257 -20.65 13.46 7.40
N ASN A 258 -20.51 14.69 6.90
CA ASN A 258 -19.28 15.52 6.86
C ASN A 258 -17.91 14.90 6.44
N ARG A 259 -17.87 13.67 5.92
CA ARG A 259 -16.66 12.92 5.56
C ARG A 259 -16.21 13.36 4.18
N MET A 260 -15.42 14.42 4.16
CA MET A 260 -14.88 15.04 2.95
C MET A 260 -13.36 14.99 2.97
N CYS A 261 -12.75 14.85 1.80
CA CYS A 261 -11.31 15.05 1.68
C CYS A 261 -11.00 16.55 1.62
N ARG A 262 -9.84 16.93 2.14
CA ARG A 262 -9.36 18.31 2.13
C ARG A 262 -8.06 18.43 1.35
N HIS A 263 -7.98 19.49 0.54
CA HIS A 263 -6.74 19.95 -0.10
C HIS A 263 -6.64 21.46 0.07
N GLY A 264 -5.80 21.92 1.00
CA GLY A 264 -5.75 23.32 1.43
C GLY A 264 -7.10 23.87 1.87
N ASN A 265 -7.71 24.74 1.07
CA ASN A 265 -9.02 25.35 1.35
C ASN A 265 -10.18 24.66 0.63
N VAL A 266 -9.89 23.67 -0.21
CA VAL A 266 -10.88 22.95 -1.01
C VAL A 266 -11.36 21.71 -0.25
N MET A 267 -12.68 21.52 -0.22
CA MET A 267 -13.34 20.35 0.40
C MET A 267 -14.01 19.54 -0.71
N MET A 268 -13.72 18.25 -0.76
CA MET A 268 -14.12 17.34 -1.83
C MET A 268 -14.99 16.22 -1.27
N HIS A 269 -16.12 15.93 -1.91
CA HIS A 269 -16.91 14.76 -1.58
C HIS A 269 -16.21 13.51 -2.12
N ILE A 270 -16.50 12.35 -1.51
CA ILE A 270 -15.99 11.08 -2.01
C ILE A 270 -16.34 10.92 -3.49
N GLY A 271 -15.36 10.65 -4.34
CA GLY A 271 -15.50 10.56 -5.80
C GLY A 271 -15.25 11.85 -6.57
N ASP A 272 -15.19 13.02 -5.92
CA ASP A 272 -14.78 14.26 -6.58
C ASP A 272 -13.30 14.18 -7.00
N GLU A 273 -12.97 14.84 -8.11
CA GLU A 273 -11.62 14.93 -8.68
C GLU A 273 -11.03 16.34 -8.52
N LEU A 274 -9.74 16.43 -8.25
CA LEU A 274 -9.01 17.69 -8.19
C LEU A 274 -8.48 18.02 -9.59
N SER A 275 -8.74 19.24 -10.07
CA SER A 275 -8.25 19.69 -11.38
C SER A 275 -6.72 19.79 -11.39
N LEU A 276 -6.10 19.27 -12.45
CA LEU A 276 -4.64 19.26 -12.63
C LEU A 276 -4.13 20.34 -13.60
N ASP A 277 -5.01 21.25 -14.05
CA ASP A 277 -4.71 22.29 -15.05
C ASP A 277 -3.89 23.47 -14.48
N GLN A 278 -2.80 23.21 -13.75
CA GLN A 278 -1.95 24.25 -13.17
C GLN A 278 -0.63 24.48 -13.93
N PRO A 279 -0.05 25.70 -13.90
CA PRO A 279 1.17 26.01 -14.66
C PRO A 279 2.50 25.71 -13.95
N SER A 280 2.53 25.26 -12.68
CA SER A 280 3.68 25.53 -11.81
C SER A 280 4.60 24.34 -11.46
N ASN A 281 4.22 23.08 -11.72
CA ASN A 281 5.13 21.95 -11.50
C ASN A 281 4.90 20.77 -12.46
N HIS A 282 5.85 20.56 -13.38
CA HIS A 282 5.80 19.54 -14.44
C HIS A 282 5.57 18.11 -13.94
N MET A 283 5.94 17.78 -12.69
CA MET A 283 5.74 16.43 -12.15
C MET A 283 4.34 16.21 -11.55
N VAL A 284 3.74 17.27 -10.98
CA VAL A 284 2.40 17.23 -10.36
C VAL A 284 1.31 17.31 -11.43
N ASN A 285 1.55 18.09 -12.49
CA ASN A 285 0.61 18.29 -13.59
C ASN A 285 0.89 17.34 -14.77
N HIS A 286 1.54 16.21 -14.49
CA HIS A 286 1.74 15.18 -15.50
C HIS A 286 0.38 14.57 -15.85
N PRO A 287 0.04 14.34 -17.13
CA PRO A 287 -1.24 13.78 -17.56
C PRO A 287 -1.54 12.36 -17.02
N LEU A 288 -0.61 11.79 -16.26
CA LEU A 288 -0.73 10.48 -15.63
C LEU A 288 -1.02 10.57 -14.14
N VAL A 289 -1.03 11.75 -13.52
CA VAL A 289 -1.47 11.89 -12.14
C VAL A 289 -2.99 12.00 -12.14
N THR A 290 -3.65 11.35 -11.19
CA THR A 290 -5.10 11.47 -10.97
C THR A 290 -5.32 11.65 -9.48
N CYS A 291 -6.10 12.67 -9.12
CA CYS A 291 -6.37 13.06 -7.73
C CYS A 291 -7.86 12.95 -7.45
N VAL A 292 -8.24 11.96 -6.64
CA VAL A 292 -9.64 11.63 -6.32
C VAL A 292 -9.81 11.61 -4.80
N CYS A 293 -10.93 12.09 -4.30
CA CYS A 293 -11.32 11.81 -2.92
C CYS A 293 -11.82 10.36 -2.81
N GLU A 294 -10.92 9.41 -2.53
CA GLU A 294 -11.30 7.99 -2.37
C GLU A 294 -11.79 7.69 -0.95
N VAL A 295 -10.98 8.04 0.07
CA VAL A 295 -11.28 7.82 1.49
C VAL A 295 -10.76 9.03 2.29
N PRO A 296 -11.64 9.82 2.93
CA PRO A 296 -11.27 10.99 3.74
C PRO A 296 -10.32 10.68 4.91
N PRO A 297 -9.55 11.67 5.40
CA PRO A 297 -9.66 13.11 5.13
C PRO A 297 -8.70 13.68 4.07
N VAL A 298 -7.77 12.88 3.53
CA VAL A 298 -6.77 13.34 2.56
C VAL A 298 -7.14 12.89 1.15
N VAL A 299 -6.92 13.76 0.17
CA VAL A 299 -7.13 13.45 -1.25
C VAL A 299 -6.13 12.38 -1.72
N THR A 300 -6.57 11.45 -2.56
CA THR A 300 -5.70 10.38 -3.09
C THR A 300 -5.21 10.72 -4.50
N CYS A 301 -3.92 11.01 -4.67
CA CYS A 301 -3.27 11.35 -5.92
C CYS A 301 -2.30 10.25 -6.37
N LYS A 302 -2.69 9.43 -7.34
CA LYS A 302 -1.84 8.35 -7.84
C LYS A 302 -1.34 8.69 -9.23
N LYS A 303 -0.07 8.36 -9.51
CA LYS A 303 0.38 8.28 -10.90
C LYS A 303 -0.14 6.97 -11.49
N VAL A 304 -1.05 7.06 -12.47
CA VAL A 304 -1.45 5.95 -13.33
C VAL A 304 -0.16 5.41 -13.97
N GLN A 305 0.21 4.16 -13.65
CA GLN A 305 1.20 3.45 -14.44
C GLN A 305 0.63 3.37 -15.85
N GLU A 306 1.33 3.94 -16.84
CA GLU A 306 0.99 3.72 -18.23
C GLU A 306 0.83 2.21 -18.43
N GLN A 307 -0.38 1.79 -18.79
CA GLN A 307 -0.57 0.48 -19.38
C GLN A 307 0.46 0.35 -20.50
N VAL A 308 1.28 -0.69 -20.41
CA VAL A 308 2.25 -1.18 -21.38
C VAL A 308 1.95 -0.70 -22.81
N PHE A 309 2.44 0.48 -23.19
CA PHE A 309 2.70 0.77 -24.58
C PHE A 309 4.02 0.09 -24.88
N HIS A 310 3.94 -1.13 -25.41
CA HIS A 310 5.02 -1.66 -26.21
C HIS A 310 5.33 -0.63 -27.29
N PHE A 311 6.38 0.15 -27.11
CA PHE A 311 7.07 0.74 -28.24
C PHE A 311 7.61 -0.45 -29.04
N VAL A 312 6.84 -0.87 -30.03
CA VAL A 312 7.36 -1.54 -31.20
C VAL A 312 8.26 -0.51 -31.87
N SER A 313 9.55 -0.62 -31.61
CA SER A 313 10.58 0.09 -32.36
C SER A 313 10.65 -0.54 -33.76
N ASP A 314 9.72 -0.19 -34.63
CA ASP A 314 9.88 -0.35 -36.07
C ASP A 314 10.33 1.00 -36.65
N LEU A 315 11.64 1.16 -36.80
CA LEU A 315 12.37 1.80 -37.91
C LEU A 315 13.88 1.79 -37.67
#